data_AF-A0A528BEJ0-F1
#
_entry.id   AF-A0A528BEJ0-F1
#
_cell.length_a   1.000
_cell.length_b   1.000
_cell.length_c   1.000
_cell.angle_alpha   90.00
_cell.angle_beta   90.00
_cell.angle_gamma   90.00
#
_symmetry.space_group_name_H-M   'P 1'
#
loop_
_entity.id
_entity.type
_entity.pdbx_description
1 polymer ?
#
loop_
_entity_poly.entity_id
_entity_poly.type
_entity_poly.pdbx_seq_one_letter_code
_entity_poly.pdbx_strand_id
1 'polypeptide(L)'
;FKPLRPNQMSYWQNYRKFFVSFQKAMYGSAATPENDFAYDYLPKLDVPGYDVLRAFDMMHQGKINLYLCQGFNALQAFPNKQKITASLSKLKLLVVMDPLATETARFWENHGAHNDVDPSAIQTEVIELPSTCFAEDDGSLTNSGRWLQWHWAGGTPPGEAKRDTWIMAQIHLRLKELYRKEGGAFPDPILNLHWPYADPGDPMAEEIAQEING
;
A
#
# COMPACT_ATOMS: atom_id res chain seq x y z
N PHE A 1 -5.33 -12.91 27.29
CA PHE A 1 -5.80 -14.14 26.61
C PHE A 1 -5.45 -15.37 27.46
N LYS A 2 -6.28 -15.72 28.45
CA LYS A 2 -6.12 -16.94 29.25
C LYS A 2 -7.40 -17.77 29.16
N PRO A 3 -7.34 -19.11 29.08
CA PRO A 3 -8.52 -19.95 29.23
C PRO A 3 -9.26 -19.64 30.53
N LEU A 4 -10.59 -19.54 30.47
CA LEU A 4 -11.42 -19.24 31.65
C LEU A 4 -11.92 -20.50 32.35
N ARG A 5 -11.77 -21.67 31.72
CA ARG A 5 -12.21 -22.98 32.23
C ARG A 5 -11.14 -24.05 31.97
N PRO A 6 -11.07 -25.10 32.82
CA PRO A 6 -10.27 -26.28 32.52
C PRO A 6 -10.60 -26.87 31.14
N ASN A 7 -9.58 -27.35 30.42
CA ASN A 7 -9.69 -27.97 29.09
C ASN A 7 -10.17 -27.04 27.95
N GLN A 8 -10.24 -25.73 28.16
CA GLN A 8 -10.59 -24.77 27.10
C GLN A 8 -9.34 -24.31 26.33
N MET A 9 -9.41 -24.32 24.99
CA MET A 9 -8.38 -23.72 24.14
C MET A 9 -8.61 -22.21 23.99
N SER A 10 -7.62 -21.41 24.34
CA SER A 10 -7.58 -19.98 24.03
C SER A 10 -6.40 -19.73 23.09
N TYR A 11 -6.59 -19.92 21.78
CA TYR A 11 -5.46 -19.86 20.84
C TYR A 11 -4.76 -18.50 20.81
N TRP A 12 -5.52 -17.42 21.03
CA TRP A 12 -4.99 -16.06 21.15
C TRP A 12 -4.06 -15.84 22.35
N GLN A 13 -3.91 -16.81 23.26
CA GLN A 13 -2.81 -16.80 24.24
C GLN A 13 -1.43 -16.76 23.57
N ASN A 14 -1.34 -17.16 22.30
CA ASN A 14 -0.14 -17.08 21.48
C ASN A 14 0.08 -15.69 20.83
N TYR A 15 -0.76 -14.67 21.10
CA TYR A 15 -0.66 -13.36 20.43
C TYR A 15 0.75 -12.76 20.44
N ARG A 16 1.45 -12.83 21.58
CA ARG A 16 2.84 -12.33 21.68
C ARG A 16 3.78 -13.02 20.70
N LYS A 17 3.60 -14.32 20.44
CA LYS A 17 4.42 -15.06 19.47
C LYS A 17 4.19 -14.51 18.07
N PHE A 18 2.92 -14.35 17.67
CA PHE A 18 2.57 -13.81 16.35
C PHE A 18 3.11 -12.38 16.17
N PHE A 19 2.96 -11.53 17.19
CA PHE A 19 3.45 -10.15 17.13
C PHE A 19 4.97 -10.08 17.00
N VAL A 20 5.72 -10.84 17.80
CA VAL A 20 7.18 -10.86 17.73
C VAL A 20 7.66 -11.44 16.40
N SER A 21 7.06 -12.53 15.91
CA SER A 21 7.37 -13.11 14.59
C SER A 21 7.13 -12.09 13.46
N PHE A 22 6.01 -11.36 13.50
CA PHE A 22 5.72 -10.30 12.54
C PHE A 22 6.77 -9.18 12.58
N GLN A 23 7.13 -8.69 13.76
CA GLN A 23 8.17 -7.65 13.88
C GLN A 23 9.54 -8.13 13.39
N LYS A 24 9.86 -9.42 13.58
CA LYS A 24 11.08 -10.04 13.04
C LYS A 24 11.05 -10.14 11.52
N ALA A 25 9.91 -10.43 10.90
CA ALA A 25 9.76 -10.38 9.45
C ALA A 25 9.93 -8.95 8.93
N MET A 26 9.29 -7.97 9.58
CA MET A 26 9.31 -6.57 9.15
C MET A 26 10.68 -5.88 9.31
N TYR A 27 11.42 -6.18 10.40
CA TYR A 27 12.61 -5.41 10.78
C TYR A 27 13.87 -6.27 11.02
N GLY A 28 13.79 -7.59 10.85
CA GLY A 28 14.93 -8.50 10.92
C GLY A 28 15.75 -8.35 12.21
N SER A 29 17.03 -8.02 12.05
CA SER A 29 17.97 -7.80 13.15
C SER A 29 17.68 -6.56 13.99
N ALA A 30 16.94 -5.58 13.47
CA ALA A 30 16.59 -4.36 14.20
C ALA A 30 15.47 -4.56 15.23
N ALA A 31 14.67 -5.62 15.13
CA ALA A 31 13.68 -5.97 16.15
C ALA A 31 14.31 -6.85 17.23
N THR A 32 14.76 -6.29 18.37
CA THR A 32 15.42 -7.03 19.45
C THR A 32 14.63 -6.98 20.77
N PRO A 33 14.88 -7.89 21.74
CA PRO A 33 14.22 -7.80 23.04
C PRO A 33 14.47 -6.47 23.77
N GLU A 34 15.61 -5.85 23.57
CA GLU A 34 16.03 -4.62 24.24
C GLU A 34 15.28 -3.37 23.76
N ASN A 35 14.72 -3.40 22.54
CA ASN A 35 13.91 -2.32 21.98
C ASN A 35 12.44 -2.72 21.77
N ASP A 36 11.96 -3.67 22.58
CA ASP A 36 10.61 -4.22 22.49
C ASP A 36 10.23 -4.70 21.08
N PHE A 37 11.20 -5.27 20.37
CA PHE A 37 11.08 -5.74 18.99
C PHE A 37 10.62 -4.64 18.04
N ALA A 38 11.23 -3.46 18.12
CA ALA A 38 10.89 -2.30 17.28
C ALA A 38 9.40 -1.87 17.38
N TYR A 39 8.76 -2.09 18.53
CA TYR A 39 7.35 -1.73 18.75
C TYR A 39 7.05 -0.25 18.45
N ASP A 40 8.03 0.62 18.70
CA ASP A 40 7.89 2.06 18.47
C ASP A 40 8.01 2.48 17.01
N TYR A 41 8.40 1.58 16.11
CA TYR A 41 8.38 1.86 14.67
C TYR A 41 6.97 1.82 14.08
N LEU A 42 6.03 1.14 14.74
CA LEU A 42 4.65 1.04 14.28
C LEU A 42 3.88 2.34 14.54
N PRO A 43 3.11 2.85 13.56
CA PRO A 43 2.24 3.99 13.79
C PRO A 43 1.13 3.63 14.78
N LYS A 44 0.94 4.48 15.79
CA LYS A 44 -0.11 4.33 16.81
C LYS A 44 -1.22 5.31 16.47
N LEU A 45 -2.43 4.79 16.23
CA LEU A 45 -3.56 5.62 15.84
C LEU A 45 -4.04 6.49 17.01
N ASP A 46 -4.32 7.76 16.73
CA ASP A 46 -4.92 8.74 17.65
C ASP A 46 -6.45 8.64 17.69
N VAL A 47 -7.04 8.02 16.67
CA VAL A 47 -8.48 7.73 16.54
C VAL A 47 -8.69 6.26 16.19
N PRO A 48 -9.91 5.69 16.34
CA PRO A 48 -10.16 4.27 16.09
C PRO A 48 -9.83 3.78 14.66
N GLY A 49 -9.76 4.69 13.68
CA GLY A 49 -9.41 4.37 12.29
C GLY A 49 -9.43 5.59 11.37
N TYR A 50 -8.70 5.49 10.27
CA TYR A 50 -8.76 6.43 9.14
C TYR A 50 -9.43 5.74 7.96
N ASP A 51 -10.73 5.49 8.07
CA ASP A 51 -11.52 4.93 6.97
C ASP A 51 -11.59 5.88 5.77
N VAL A 52 -12.01 5.37 4.62
CA VAL A 52 -12.13 6.13 3.37
C VAL A 52 -12.96 7.40 3.52
N LEU A 53 -14.08 7.38 4.24
CA LEU A 53 -14.96 8.54 4.36
C LEU A 53 -14.26 9.65 5.14
N ARG A 54 -13.58 9.29 6.25
CA ARG A 54 -12.74 10.21 7.01
C ARG A 54 -11.57 10.73 6.18
N ALA A 55 -10.85 9.85 5.48
CA ALA A 55 -9.71 10.24 4.66
C ALA A 55 -10.12 11.25 3.57
N PHE A 56 -11.21 11.01 2.85
CA PHE A 56 -11.70 11.93 1.82
C PHE A 56 -12.33 13.20 2.38
N ASP A 57 -12.85 13.17 3.62
CA ASP A 57 -13.25 14.38 4.33
C ASP A 57 -12.04 15.25 4.73
N MET A 58 -10.98 14.62 5.24
CA MET A 58 -9.71 15.31 5.52
C MET A 58 -9.05 15.86 4.25
N MET A 59 -9.07 15.09 3.16
CA MET A 59 -8.62 15.54 1.85
C MET A 59 -9.45 16.73 1.36
N HIS A 60 -10.78 16.69 1.55
CA HIS A 60 -11.65 17.82 1.25
C HIS A 60 -11.30 19.06 2.09
N GLN A 61 -10.82 18.89 3.30
CA GLN A 61 -10.34 19.96 4.18
C GLN A 61 -8.89 20.41 3.86
N GLY A 62 -8.23 19.84 2.83
CA GLY A 62 -6.85 20.16 2.47
C GLY A 62 -5.80 19.59 3.43
N LYS A 63 -6.13 18.56 4.21
CA LYS A 63 -5.24 17.94 5.21
C LYS A 63 -4.43 16.76 4.67
N ILE A 64 -4.69 16.35 3.43
CA ILE A 64 -3.96 15.27 2.74
C ILE A 64 -3.28 15.88 1.51
N ASN A 65 -1.97 15.70 1.40
CA ASN A 65 -1.17 16.22 0.30
C ASN A 65 -0.98 15.21 -0.85
N LEU A 66 -0.89 13.92 -0.51
CA LEU A 66 -0.54 12.85 -1.44
C LEU A 66 -1.52 11.70 -1.28
N TYR A 67 -1.94 11.11 -2.40
CA TYR A 67 -2.72 9.88 -2.41
C TYR A 67 -2.14 8.87 -3.42
N LEU A 68 -1.97 7.62 -2.99
CA LEU A 68 -1.59 6.49 -3.84
C LEU A 68 -2.83 5.63 -4.09
N CYS A 69 -3.22 5.47 -5.34
CA CYS A 69 -4.37 4.67 -5.76
C CYS A 69 -3.87 3.48 -6.58
N GLN A 70 -3.69 2.33 -5.93
CA GLN A 70 -3.19 1.10 -6.56
C GLN A 70 -4.36 0.14 -6.83
N GLY A 71 -4.61 -0.20 -8.09
CA GLY A 71 -5.64 -1.16 -8.51
C GLY A 71 -7.05 -0.81 -8.01
N PHE A 72 -7.34 0.48 -7.84
CA PHE A 72 -8.61 0.96 -7.29
C PHE A 72 -9.04 2.22 -8.03
N ASN A 73 -10.34 2.31 -8.36
CA ASN A 73 -10.91 3.47 -9.02
C ASN A 73 -11.81 4.26 -8.06
N ALA A 74 -11.19 5.08 -7.21
CA ALA A 74 -11.85 5.83 -6.13
C ALA A 74 -13.00 6.72 -6.64
N LEU A 75 -12.82 7.36 -7.80
CA LEU A 75 -13.81 8.27 -8.37
C LEU A 75 -15.14 7.56 -8.72
N GLN A 76 -15.07 6.29 -9.12
CA GLN A 76 -16.24 5.48 -9.46
C GLN A 76 -16.77 4.66 -8.28
N ALA A 77 -15.89 4.18 -7.41
CA ALA A 77 -16.27 3.25 -6.35
C ALA A 77 -16.78 3.94 -5.07
N PHE A 78 -16.37 5.19 -4.80
CA PHE A 78 -16.75 5.89 -3.58
C PHE A 78 -18.06 6.67 -3.71
N PRO A 79 -18.84 6.81 -2.62
CA PRO A 79 -20.08 7.56 -2.66
C PRO A 79 -19.81 9.05 -2.90
N ASN A 80 -20.77 9.72 -3.54
CA ASN A 80 -20.73 11.15 -3.83
C ASN A 80 -19.51 11.56 -4.67
N LYS A 81 -19.52 11.20 -5.95
CA LYS A 81 -18.50 11.53 -6.95
C LYS A 81 -18.09 13.01 -6.92
N GLN A 82 -19.03 13.95 -6.76
CA GLN A 82 -18.73 15.38 -6.72
C GLN A 82 -17.79 15.76 -5.56
N LYS A 83 -18.05 15.22 -4.35
CA LYS A 83 -17.14 15.42 -3.21
C LYS A 83 -15.78 14.78 -3.48
N ILE A 84 -15.75 13.59 -4.07
CA ILE A 84 -14.51 12.89 -4.41
C ILE A 84 -13.66 13.70 -5.41
N THR A 85 -14.25 14.19 -6.50
CA THR A 85 -13.58 15.09 -7.46
C THR A 85 -13.03 16.33 -6.75
N ALA A 86 -13.83 16.99 -5.92
CA ALA A 86 -13.40 18.18 -5.18
C ALA A 86 -12.28 17.89 -4.17
N SER A 87 -12.25 16.70 -3.59
CA SER A 87 -11.17 16.27 -2.69
C SER A 87 -9.89 15.96 -3.47
N LEU A 88 -9.96 15.18 -4.55
CA LEU A 88 -8.79 14.87 -5.39
C LEU A 88 -8.17 16.14 -5.99
N SER A 89 -9.00 17.15 -6.30
CA SER A 89 -8.56 18.46 -6.81
C SER A 89 -7.76 19.29 -5.79
N LYS A 90 -7.75 18.90 -4.50
CA LYS A 90 -6.99 19.56 -3.42
C LYS A 90 -5.68 18.85 -3.09
N LEU A 91 -5.41 17.69 -3.70
CA LEU A 91 -4.13 17.02 -3.55
C LEU A 91 -3.02 17.84 -4.20
N LYS A 92 -1.79 17.65 -3.71
CA LYS A 92 -0.59 18.09 -4.42
C LYS A 92 -0.15 17.05 -5.43
N LEU A 93 -0.23 15.77 -5.05
CA LEU A 93 0.17 14.64 -5.88
C LEU A 93 -0.84 13.49 -5.76
N LEU A 94 -1.24 12.95 -6.89
CA LEU A 94 -1.95 11.69 -7.03
C LEU A 94 -1.08 10.72 -7.83
N VAL A 95 -0.78 9.57 -7.26
CA VAL A 95 -0.11 8.47 -7.97
C VAL A 95 -1.14 7.37 -8.20
N VAL A 96 -1.35 6.97 -9.44
CA VAL A 96 -2.22 5.85 -9.81
C VAL A 96 -1.36 4.71 -10.38
N MET A 97 -1.60 3.49 -9.91
CA MET A 97 -0.99 2.27 -10.44
C MET A 97 -2.11 1.36 -10.92
N ASP A 98 -2.16 1.10 -12.22
CA ASP A 98 -3.24 0.29 -12.81
C ASP A 98 -2.79 -0.30 -14.16
N PRO A 99 -3.24 -1.51 -14.55
CA PRO A 99 -3.04 -2.03 -15.90
C PRO A 99 -3.94 -1.35 -16.94
N LEU A 100 -4.93 -0.55 -16.52
CA LEU A 100 -5.90 0.12 -17.38
C LEU A 100 -5.99 1.62 -17.08
N ALA A 101 -6.46 2.39 -18.06
CA ALA A 101 -6.83 3.78 -17.82
C ALA A 101 -8.07 3.84 -16.92
N THR A 102 -8.00 4.64 -15.86
CA THR A 102 -9.11 4.81 -14.89
C THR A 102 -9.58 6.26 -14.80
N GLU A 103 -10.85 6.46 -14.46
CA GLU A 103 -11.40 7.80 -14.25
C GLU A 103 -10.74 8.51 -13.06
N THR A 104 -10.19 7.75 -12.10
CA THR A 104 -9.40 8.34 -11.01
C THR A 104 -8.10 8.97 -11.53
N ALA A 105 -7.38 8.33 -12.46
CA ALA A 105 -6.18 8.93 -13.08
C ALA A 105 -6.51 10.17 -13.94
N ARG A 106 -7.74 10.22 -14.49
CA ARG A 106 -8.22 11.25 -15.41
C ARG A 106 -9.23 12.21 -14.77
N PHE A 107 -9.29 12.26 -13.44
CA PHE A 107 -10.33 13.02 -12.72
C PHE A 107 -10.32 14.52 -13.02
N TRP A 108 -9.16 15.03 -13.46
CA TRP A 108 -8.90 16.43 -13.80
C TRP A 108 -9.33 16.81 -15.22
N GLU A 109 -9.63 15.83 -16.08
CA GLU A 109 -10.05 16.06 -17.46
C GLU A 109 -11.55 16.33 -17.54
N ASN A 110 -11.98 17.31 -18.35
CA ASN A 110 -13.38 17.51 -18.63
C ASN A 110 -13.90 16.44 -19.61
N HIS A 111 -14.94 15.71 -19.22
CA HIS A 111 -15.64 14.73 -20.05
C HIS A 111 -17.14 15.06 -20.16
N GLY A 112 -17.46 16.36 -20.27
CA GLY A 112 -18.83 16.86 -20.33
C GLY A 112 -19.67 16.45 -19.12
N ALA A 113 -20.91 16.02 -19.35
CA ALA A 113 -21.83 15.62 -18.28
C ALA A 113 -21.32 14.45 -17.40
N HIS A 114 -20.33 13.69 -17.87
CA HIS A 114 -19.77 12.56 -17.13
C HIS A 114 -18.65 12.97 -16.16
N ASN A 115 -17.96 14.10 -16.42
CA ASN A 115 -16.99 14.71 -15.51
C ASN A 115 -16.85 16.20 -15.84
N ASP A 116 -17.78 17.01 -15.33
CA ASP A 116 -17.82 18.45 -15.61
C ASP A 116 -16.88 19.20 -14.65
N VAL A 117 -15.62 19.35 -15.07
CA VAL A 117 -14.55 20.01 -14.32
C VAL A 117 -13.84 21.04 -15.20
N ASP A 118 -13.18 22.03 -14.59
CA ASP A 118 -12.25 22.92 -15.27
C ASP A 118 -10.81 22.46 -15.00
N PRO A 119 -10.11 21.87 -15.99
CA PRO A 119 -8.73 21.42 -15.81
C PRO A 119 -7.79 22.53 -15.36
N SER A 120 -8.03 23.78 -15.75
CA SER A 120 -7.18 24.91 -15.39
C SER A 120 -7.25 25.28 -13.90
N ALA A 121 -8.33 24.90 -13.22
CA ALA A 121 -8.52 25.12 -11.79
C ALA A 121 -7.93 24.00 -10.92
N ILE A 122 -7.49 22.88 -11.51
CA ILE A 122 -6.98 21.70 -10.79
C ILE A 122 -5.46 21.69 -10.86
N GLN A 123 -4.81 21.81 -9.71
CA GLN A 123 -3.34 21.93 -9.61
C GLN A 123 -2.66 20.63 -9.15
N THR A 124 -3.43 19.56 -8.98
CA THR A 124 -2.93 18.25 -8.58
C THR A 124 -1.99 17.70 -9.67
N GLU A 125 -0.74 17.40 -9.31
CA GLU A 125 0.14 16.61 -10.17
C GLU A 125 -0.38 15.16 -10.19
N VAL A 126 -0.48 14.56 -11.37
CA VAL A 126 -0.93 13.17 -11.52
C VAL A 126 0.15 12.36 -12.21
N ILE A 127 0.55 11.26 -11.57
CA ILE A 127 1.46 10.27 -12.14
C ILE A 127 0.69 8.97 -12.29
N GLU A 128 0.52 8.51 -13.53
CA GLU A 128 -0.08 7.23 -13.87
C GLU A 128 1.03 6.24 -14.23
N LEU A 129 1.20 5.20 -13.42
CA LEU A 129 2.24 4.18 -13.56
C LEU A 129 1.60 2.88 -14.09
N PRO A 130 1.96 2.40 -15.29
CA PRO A 130 1.34 1.22 -15.87
C PRO A 130 1.80 -0.05 -15.14
N SER A 131 0.86 -0.80 -14.58
CA SER A 131 1.14 -2.06 -13.88
C SER A 131 0.77 -3.31 -14.69
N THR A 132 1.19 -4.49 -14.24
CA THR A 132 0.77 -5.78 -14.80
C THR A 132 -0.69 -6.08 -14.51
N CYS A 133 -1.33 -6.88 -15.36
CA CYS A 133 -2.57 -7.57 -15.02
C CYS A 133 -2.31 -9.01 -14.52
N PHE A 134 -3.35 -9.68 -14.04
CA PHE A 134 -3.26 -11.04 -13.47
C PHE A 134 -2.64 -12.11 -14.39
N ALA A 135 -2.62 -11.88 -15.70
CA ALA A 135 -2.08 -12.81 -16.69
C ALA A 135 -0.58 -12.59 -16.98
N GLU A 136 0.02 -11.57 -16.37
CA GLU A 136 1.37 -11.08 -16.69
C GLU A 136 2.34 -11.21 -15.50
N ASP A 137 1.87 -11.70 -14.36
CA ASP A 137 2.66 -11.98 -13.18
C ASP A 137 2.40 -13.39 -12.63
N ASP A 138 3.30 -13.81 -11.75
CA ASP A 138 3.18 -14.99 -10.91
C ASP A 138 2.90 -14.57 -9.47
N GLY A 139 2.20 -15.42 -8.73
CA GLY A 139 1.90 -15.13 -7.33
C GLY A 139 0.72 -15.94 -6.80
N SER A 140 0.15 -15.47 -5.69
CA SER A 140 -0.98 -16.14 -5.06
C SER A 140 -2.13 -15.20 -4.76
N LEU A 141 -3.35 -15.74 -4.87
CA LEU A 141 -4.59 -15.07 -4.48
C LEU A 141 -5.34 -15.94 -3.48
N THR A 142 -5.95 -15.30 -2.47
CA THR A 142 -6.82 -15.99 -1.50
C THR A 142 -8.29 -15.77 -1.85
N ASN A 143 -9.00 -16.82 -2.21
CA ASN A 143 -10.42 -16.72 -2.57
C ASN A 143 -11.35 -16.64 -1.35
N SER A 144 -12.66 -16.50 -1.58
CA SER A 144 -13.68 -16.46 -0.52
C SER A 144 -13.74 -17.73 0.34
N GLY A 145 -13.21 -18.86 -0.14
CA GLY A 145 -13.08 -20.11 0.62
C GLY A 145 -11.80 -20.19 1.48
N ARG A 146 -10.97 -19.13 1.46
CA ARG A 146 -9.65 -19.05 2.11
C ARG A 146 -8.60 -19.95 1.46
N TRP A 147 -8.75 -20.30 0.19
CA TRP A 147 -7.76 -21.08 -0.55
C TRP A 147 -6.70 -20.16 -1.12
N LEU A 148 -5.44 -20.38 -0.73
CA LEU A 148 -4.28 -19.76 -1.34
C LEU A 148 -3.98 -20.52 -2.64
N GLN A 149 -4.20 -19.86 -3.77
CA GLN A 149 -4.05 -20.46 -5.09
C GLN A 149 -2.92 -19.75 -5.81
N TRP A 150 -1.93 -20.52 -6.26
CA TRP A 150 -0.82 -20.02 -7.06
C TRP A 150 -1.22 -19.92 -8.55
N HIS A 151 -0.76 -18.88 -9.23
CA HIS A 151 -0.88 -18.71 -10.67
C HIS A 151 0.48 -18.37 -11.30
N TRP A 152 0.55 -18.47 -12.62
CA TRP A 152 1.76 -18.21 -13.39
C TRP A 152 1.46 -17.23 -14.52
N ALA A 153 2.46 -16.42 -14.87
CA ALA A 153 2.37 -15.51 -16.00
C ALA A 153 2.12 -16.28 -17.32
N GLY A 154 1.13 -15.84 -18.07
CA GLY A 154 0.80 -16.34 -19.41
C GLY A 154 1.41 -15.51 -20.55
N GLY A 155 1.89 -14.29 -20.26
CA GLY A 155 2.53 -13.40 -21.23
C GLY A 155 3.36 -12.32 -20.56
N THR A 156 4.13 -11.57 -21.35
CA THR A 156 4.85 -10.40 -20.85
C THR A 156 3.95 -9.17 -20.88
N PRO A 157 4.08 -8.24 -19.92
CA PRO A 157 3.30 -7.01 -19.90
C PRO A 157 3.49 -6.16 -21.17
N PRO A 158 2.48 -5.37 -21.58
CA PRO A 158 2.59 -4.48 -22.73
C PRO A 158 3.47 -3.26 -22.44
N GLY A 159 4.17 -2.78 -23.47
CA GLY A 159 4.96 -1.55 -23.40
C GLY A 159 6.02 -1.59 -22.29
N GLU A 160 5.96 -0.64 -21.38
CA GLU A 160 6.89 -0.50 -20.26
C GLU A 160 6.26 -0.85 -18.90
N ALA A 161 5.09 -1.51 -18.91
CA ALA A 161 4.39 -1.87 -17.68
C ALA A 161 5.24 -2.79 -16.79
N LYS A 162 5.08 -2.61 -15.47
CA LYS A 162 5.88 -3.31 -14.44
C LYS A 162 4.97 -3.94 -13.41
N ARG A 163 5.45 -5.01 -12.76
CA ARG A 163 4.75 -5.60 -11.61
C ARG A 163 4.55 -4.56 -10.51
N ASP A 164 3.45 -4.66 -9.78
CA ASP A 164 3.18 -3.82 -8.60
C ASP A 164 4.34 -3.86 -7.59
N THR A 165 4.90 -5.05 -7.36
CA THR A 165 6.04 -5.25 -6.44
C THR A 165 7.28 -4.48 -6.89
N TRP A 166 7.57 -4.45 -8.20
CA TRP A 166 8.65 -3.67 -8.76
C TRP A 166 8.43 -2.18 -8.53
N ILE A 167 7.24 -1.66 -8.86
CA ILE A 167 6.93 -0.23 -8.71
C ILE A 167 7.09 0.20 -7.25
N MET A 168 6.54 -0.57 -6.31
CA MET A 168 6.64 -0.29 -4.88
C MET A 168 8.08 -0.40 -4.37
N ALA A 169 8.86 -1.39 -4.84
CA ALA A 169 10.28 -1.51 -4.51
C ALA A 169 11.07 -0.28 -4.97
N GLN A 170 10.84 0.17 -6.20
CA GLN A 170 11.51 1.34 -6.76
C GLN A 170 11.21 2.63 -5.97
N ILE A 171 9.96 2.82 -5.54
CA ILE A 171 9.57 3.94 -4.67
C ILE A 171 10.26 3.82 -3.31
N HIS A 172 10.19 2.65 -2.67
CA HIS A 172 10.79 2.42 -1.36
C HIS A 172 12.30 2.66 -1.36
N LEU A 173 13.04 2.09 -2.32
CA LEU A 173 14.49 2.21 -2.38
C LEU A 173 14.95 3.66 -2.60
N ARG A 174 14.25 4.43 -3.45
CA ARG A 174 14.52 5.86 -3.64
C ARG A 174 14.24 6.66 -2.37
N LEU A 175 13.10 6.40 -1.72
CA LEU A 175 12.76 7.04 -0.45
C LEU A 175 13.80 6.74 0.62
N LYS A 176 14.18 5.46 0.78
CA LYS A 176 15.18 5.01 1.74
C LYS A 176 16.54 5.66 1.50
N GLU A 177 16.95 5.82 0.24
CA GLU A 177 18.20 6.49 -0.11
C GLU A 177 18.16 8.00 0.17
N LEU A 178 17.02 8.67 -0.07
CA LEU A 178 16.84 10.08 0.31
C LEU A 178 16.95 10.25 1.82
N TYR A 179 16.27 9.42 2.62
CA TYR A 179 16.38 9.45 4.08
C TYR A 179 17.82 9.19 4.57
N ARG A 180 18.57 8.34 3.87
CA ARG A 180 19.98 8.06 4.21
C ARG A 180 20.88 9.28 3.96
N LYS A 181 20.65 10.01 2.86
CA LYS A 181 21.49 11.17 2.46
C LYS A 181 21.11 12.45 3.19
N GLU A 182 19.81 12.69 3.30
CA GLU A 182 19.25 13.99 3.69
C GLU A 182 18.70 13.96 5.13
N GLY A 183 18.57 12.78 5.73
CA GLY A 183 17.87 12.60 6.99
C GLY A 183 16.36 12.77 6.82
N GLY A 184 15.65 12.95 7.93
CA GLY A 184 14.21 13.13 7.94
C GLY A 184 13.62 12.97 9.33
N ALA A 185 12.32 13.22 9.44
CA ALA A 185 11.60 12.94 10.67
C ALA A 185 11.50 11.43 10.89
N PHE A 186 11.94 10.96 12.06
CA PHE A 186 11.83 9.57 12.50
C PHE A 186 12.24 8.54 11.42
N PRO A 187 13.54 8.53 11.01
CA PRO A 187 14.00 7.77 9.85
C PRO A 187 14.04 6.25 10.07
N ASP A 188 14.11 5.81 11.33
CA ASP A 188 14.40 4.43 11.70
C ASP A 188 13.48 3.39 11.04
N PRO A 189 12.14 3.54 11.00
CA PRO A 189 11.26 2.54 10.38
C PRO A 189 11.49 2.36 8.88
N ILE A 190 11.96 3.41 8.18
CA ILE A 190 12.25 3.38 6.75
C ILE A 190 13.62 2.74 6.51
N LEU A 191 14.63 3.17 7.28
CA LEU A 191 16.00 2.68 7.11
C LEU A 191 16.16 1.22 7.55
N ASN A 192 15.43 0.82 8.60
CA ASN A 192 15.54 -0.51 9.22
C ASN A 192 14.49 -1.50 8.72
N LEU A 193 13.60 -1.13 7.78
CA LEU A 193 12.72 -2.10 7.12
C LEU A 193 13.57 -3.20 6.48
N HIS A 194 13.26 -4.44 6.83
CA HIS A 194 13.92 -5.62 6.30
C HIS A 194 13.53 -5.79 4.83
N TRP A 195 14.53 -5.99 3.97
CA TRP A 195 14.33 -6.06 2.52
C TRP A 195 15.31 -7.07 1.90
N PRO A 196 15.17 -8.37 2.23
CA PRO A 196 16.19 -9.40 1.97
C PRO A 196 16.06 -10.07 0.58
N TYR A 197 15.45 -9.41 -0.39
CA TYR A 197 15.25 -9.98 -1.73
C TYR A 197 16.56 -10.11 -2.50
N ALA A 198 16.66 -11.16 -3.32
CA ALA A 198 17.84 -11.43 -4.15
C ALA A 198 18.15 -10.27 -5.10
N ASP A 199 17.11 -9.69 -5.71
CA ASP A 199 17.14 -8.36 -6.30
C ASP A 199 16.23 -7.41 -5.49
N PRO A 200 16.80 -6.51 -4.67
CA PRO A 200 16.03 -5.53 -3.92
C PRO A 200 15.10 -4.65 -4.79
N GLY A 201 15.46 -4.43 -6.05
CA GLY A 201 14.71 -3.61 -6.98
C GLY A 201 13.56 -4.32 -7.68
N ASP A 202 13.52 -5.66 -7.62
CA ASP A 202 12.51 -6.49 -8.25
C ASP A 202 12.20 -7.72 -7.37
N PRO A 203 11.45 -7.54 -6.26
CA PRO A 203 11.07 -8.65 -5.39
C PRO A 203 10.18 -9.67 -6.11
N MET A 204 10.57 -10.95 -6.07
CA MET A 204 9.82 -12.03 -6.72
C MET A 204 8.71 -12.56 -5.82
N ALA A 205 7.63 -13.04 -6.43
CA ALA A 205 6.47 -13.53 -5.68
C ALA A 205 6.78 -14.74 -4.79
N GLU A 206 7.70 -15.62 -5.22
CA GLU A 206 8.13 -16.78 -4.43
C GLU A 206 8.83 -16.36 -3.14
N GLU A 207 9.73 -15.38 -3.21
CA GLU A 207 10.45 -14.86 -2.04
C GLU A 207 9.46 -14.27 -1.02
N ILE A 208 8.52 -13.44 -1.50
CA ILE A 208 7.48 -12.83 -0.66
C ILE A 208 6.56 -13.90 -0.06
N ALA A 209 6.20 -14.94 -0.82
CA ALA A 209 5.34 -16.02 -0.33
C ALA A 209 6.01 -16.85 0.78
N GLN A 210 7.33 -17.05 0.70
CA GLN A 210 8.09 -17.72 1.74
C GLN A 210 8.09 -16.93 3.05
N GLU A 211 8.17 -15.59 2.99
CA GLU A 211 8.08 -14.73 4.19
C GLU A 211 6.73 -14.85 4.91
N ILE A 212 5.63 -15.02 4.16
CA ILE A 212 4.28 -15.17 4.72
C ILE A 212 4.13 -16.49 5.49
N ASN A 213 4.85 -17.54 5.10
CA ASN A 213 4.73 -18.87 5.68
C ASN A 213 5.65 -19.12 6.91
N GLY A 214 6.56 -18.18 7.20
CA GLY A 214 7.48 -18.26 8.35
C GLY A 214 8.79 -18.94 8.04
#